data_AF-A0A6C0DHM7-F1
#
_entry.id   AF-A0A6C0DHM7-F1
#
_cell.length_a   1.000
_cell.length_b   1.000
_cell.length_c   1.000
_cell.angle_alpha   90.00
_cell.angle_beta   90.00
_cell.angle_gamma   90.00
#
_symmetry.space_group_name_H-M   'P 1'
#
loop_
_entity.id
_entity.type
_entity.pdbx_description
1 polymer ?
#
loop_
_entity_poly.entity_id
_entity_poly.type
_entity_poly.pdbx_seq_one_letter_code
_entity_poly.pdbx_strand_id
1 'polypeptide(L)'
;MSYENIKNPDPTNDVNNDANKIIESFNEYYKLKNTYEVKFNKEKQKLIKDKSLSWREKRSEYKKLKPQCINCKRPVGTIFSIKRTSNENEDFRELQAICGSITEPCNLNININTGVSYNLLDHIKELEKDSNEYKNDIIKDKNKLLFGYITPEKAIGRFDKLKESINDINFLLNLNYETLFQIIDNKKDTETIQKLKETVYILIQEIKEGIKNYNSTNDVQYVRDCVEIYINQIQPKLKDIMLLKYKNNFVEYDDNANVYKLIQQKYSIFDLEEIYTQPAVISFEYGNVTKTKASKKKQITTELPKEEEVLNVPIVLPLSIRPRIQQDGTVTWDNDEYQKIWNKLPVKYRDAISKDREWLQETMDTLTENKKQNKLLKFINPSNLIVPPQILDDGSYDFGNEIYNNIFNGLEKSYQQTLLTLYTEQNGVKNYNMLLETLANIIAKELDATNLY
;
A
#
# COMPACT_ATOMS: atom_id res chain seq x y z
N MET A 1 -32.97 -1.19 6.43
CA MET A 1 -33.00 -2.31 7.40
C MET A 1 -32.15 -1.88 8.58
N SER A 2 -32.71 -1.98 9.78
CA SER A 2 -32.15 -1.46 11.04
C SER A 2 -30.93 -2.26 11.50
N TYR A 3 -29.79 -1.60 11.64
CA TYR A 3 -28.59 -2.16 12.26
C TYR A 3 -28.58 -1.82 13.75
N GLU A 4 -28.81 -2.83 14.60
CA GLU A 4 -28.61 -2.74 16.04
C GLU A 4 -27.15 -3.06 16.41
N ASN A 5 -26.54 -2.12 17.12
CA ASN A 5 -25.55 -2.26 18.20
C ASN A 5 -24.59 -3.46 18.18
N ILE A 6 -23.36 -3.21 17.71
CA ILE A 6 -22.17 -3.94 18.17
C ILE A 6 -21.28 -2.94 18.91
N LYS A 7 -21.02 -3.22 20.19
CA LYS A 7 -20.13 -2.43 21.07
C LYS A 7 -18.68 -2.59 20.60
N ASN A 8 -17.99 -1.47 20.40
CA ASN A 8 -16.54 -1.39 20.18
C ASN A 8 -15.75 -1.84 21.42
N PRO A 9 -14.70 -2.65 21.28
CA PRO A 9 -13.57 -2.66 22.20
C PRO A 9 -12.42 -1.76 21.71
N ASP A 10 -11.69 -1.23 22.68
CA ASP A 10 -10.57 -0.29 22.64
C ASP A 10 -9.38 -0.73 21.73
N PRO A 11 -8.81 0.11 20.83
CA PRO A 11 -7.81 -0.32 19.87
C PRO A 11 -6.42 0.23 20.19
N THR A 12 -5.58 -0.52 20.92
CA THR A 12 -4.10 -0.33 20.82
C THR A 12 -3.26 -1.59 21.07
N ASN A 13 -3.84 -2.72 21.48
CA ASN A 13 -3.09 -3.98 21.67
C ASN A 13 -3.58 -5.18 20.83
N ASP A 14 -4.78 -5.13 20.23
CA ASP A 14 -5.38 -6.30 19.54
C ASP A 14 -5.06 -6.40 18.03
N VAL A 15 -4.82 -5.28 17.33
CA VAL A 15 -4.66 -5.30 15.86
C VAL A 15 -3.38 -6.04 15.41
N ASN A 16 -2.29 -5.92 16.17
CA ASN A 16 -1.05 -6.67 15.90
C ASN A 16 -1.19 -8.16 16.25
N ASN A 17 -2.12 -8.53 17.13
CA ASN A 17 -2.35 -9.92 17.53
C ASN A 17 -3.12 -10.68 16.44
N ASP A 18 -4.12 -10.03 15.83
CA ASP A 18 -4.94 -10.65 14.77
C ASP A 18 -4.18 -10.86 13.46
N ALA A 19 -3.34 -9.90 13.02
CA ALA A 19 -2.51 -10.06 11.83
C ALA A 19 -1.49 -11.21 11.98
N ASN A 20 -0.83 -11.30 13.14
CA ASN A 20 0.09 -12.39 13.44
C ASN A 20 -0.62 -13.74 13.46
N LYS A 21 -1.82 -13.81 14.06
CA LYS A 21 -2.64 -15.02 14.09
C LYS A 21 -3.06 -15.49 12.69
N ILE A 22 -3.34 -14.58 11.77
CA ILE A 22 -3.63 -14.91 10.37
C ILE A 22 -2.39 -15.52 9.70
N ILE A 23 -1.22 -14.89 9.83
CA ILE A 23 0.04 -15.39 9.26
C ILE A 23 0.39 -16.77 9.84
N GLU A 24 0.25 -16.96 11.15
CA GLU A 24 0.43 -18.25 11.81
C GLU A 24 -0.52 -19.32 11.26
N SER A 25 -1.78 -18.96 11.00
CA SER A 25 -2.78 -19.86 10.42
C SER A 25 -2.40 -20.28 9.00
N PHE A 26 -1.90 -19.37 8.16
CA PHE A 26 -1.37 -19.72 6.84
C PHE A 26 -0.16 -20.65 6.94
N ASN A 27 0.82 -20.30 7.78
CA ASN A 27 2.03 -21.09 7.96
C ASN A 27 1.70 -22.51 8.44
N GLU A 28 0.80 -22.65 9.41
CA GLU A 28 0.40 -23.95 9.92
C GLU A 28 -0.40 -24.74 8.86
N TYR A 29 -1.30 -24.10 8.10
CA TYR A 29 -1.98 -24.75 6.97
C TYR A 29 -0.99 -25.36 5.97
N TYR A 30 0.00 -24.58 5.50
CA TYR A 30 0.98 -25.05 4.52
C TYR A 30 1.94 -26.09 5.10
N LYS A 31 2.27 -25.98 6.38
CA LYS A 31 3.07 -26.99 7.10
C LYS A 31 2.33 -28.31 7.23
N LEU A 32 1.03 -28.29 7.56
CA LEU A 32 0.19 -29.49 7.61
C LEU A 32 0.04 -30.13 6.22
N LYS A 33 -0.18 -29.31 5.20
CA LYS A 33 -0.24 -29.76 3.79
C LYS A 33 1.07 -30.42 3.36
N ASN A 34 2.20 -29.76 3.58
CA ASN A 34 3.52 -30.29 3.24
C ASN A 34 3.80 -31.60 3.98
N THR A 35 3.50 -31.66 5.28
CA THR A 35 3.68 -32.89 6.08
C THR A 35 2.86 -34.05 5.52
N TYR A 36 1.61 -33.79 5.11
CA TYR A 36 0.75 -34.78 4.49
C TYR A 36 1.28 -35.22 3.11
N GLU A 37 1.62 -34.28 2.24
CA GLU A 37 2.11 -34.54 0.88
C GLU A 37 3.46 -35.26 0.87
N VAL A 38 4.39 -34.92 1.77
CA VAL A 38 5.68 -35.61 1.90
C VAL A 38 5.48 -37.06 2.34
N LYS A 39 4.60 -37.32 3.32
CA LYS A 39 4.30 -38.70 3.75
C LYS A 39 3.66 -39.50 2.63
N PHE A 40 2.66 -38.94 1.95
CA PHE A 40 1.99 -39.59 0.84
C PHE A 40 2.93 -39.84 -0.35
N ASN A 41 3.79 -38.87 -0.70
CA ASN A 41 4.80 -39.03 -1.75
C ASN A 41 5.83 -40.11 -1.40
N LYS A 42 6.24 -40.25 -0.14
CA LYS A 42 7.13 -41.36 0.29
C LYS A 42 6.48 -42.72 0.06
N GLU A 43 5.20 -42.89 0.38
CA GLU A 43 4.45 -44.12 0.13
C GLU A 43 4.32 -44.40 -1.38
N LYS A 44 3.99 -43.37 -2.16
CA LYS A 44 3.96 -43.46 -3.63
C LYS A 44 5.31 -43.86 -4.22
N GLN A 45 6.41 -43.28 -3.73
CA GLN A 45 7.76 -43.60 -4.20
C GLN A 45 8.17 -45.03 -3.85
N LYS A 46 7.76 -45.57 -2.70
CA LYS A 46 7.97 -47.01 -2.38
C LYS A 46 7.30 -47.90 -3.42
N LEU A 47 6.05 -47.61 -3.80
CA LEU A 47 5.34 -48.36 -4.85
C LEU A 47 5.99 -48.22 -6.23
N ILE A 48 6.49 -47.02 -6.58
CA ILE A 48 7.14 -46.77 -7.87
C ILE A 48 8.47 -47.52 -7.97
N LYS A 49 9.28 -47.50 -6.90
CA LYS A 49 10.62 -48.11 -6.86
C LYS A 49 10.59 -49.63 -6.72
N ASP A 50 9.45 -50.21 -6.34
CA ASP A 50 9.29 -51.65 -6.28
C ASP A 50 9.46 -52.28 -7.66
N LYS A 51 10.49 -53.12 -7.82
CA LYS A 51 10.81 -53.80 -9.09
C LYS A 51 10.02 -55.10 -9.29
N SER A 52 9.35 -55.61 -8.26
CA SER A 52 8.57 -56.85 -8.34
C SER A 52 7.17 -56.65 -8.93
N LEU A 53 6.66 -55.41 -8.97
CA LEU A 53 5.33 -55.09 -9.47
C LEU A 53 5.38 -54.53 -10.89
N SER A 54 4.52 -55.03 -11.77
CA SER A 54 4.27 -54.44 -13.08
C SER A 54 3.57 -53.08 -12.96
N TRP A 55 3.61 -52.26 -14.03
CA TRP A 55 2.90 -50.98 -14.06
C TRP A 55 1.39 -51.09 -13.81
N ARG A 56 0.76 -52.20 -14.22
CA ARG A 56 -0.67 -52.45 -13.98
C ARG A 56 -0.95 -52.74 -12.50
N GLU A 57 -0.09 -53.53 -11.86
CA GLU A 57 -0.20 -53.86 -10.43
C GLU A 57 0.09 -52.64 -9.55
N LYS A 58 1.11 -51.84 -9.91
CA LYS A 58 1.39 -50.54 -9.25
C LYS A 58 0.19 -49.61 -9.27
N ARG A 59 -0.55 -49.52 -10.38
CA ARG A 59 -1.79 -48.73 -10.47
C ARG A 59 -2.90 -49.31 -9.57
N SER A 60 -2.97 -50.63 -9.43
CA SER A 60 -3.95 -51.30 -8.58
C SER A 60 -3.66 -51.05 -7.09
N GLU A 61 -2.40 -51.22 -6.67
CA GLU A 61 -1.97 -50.95 -5.30
C GLU A 61 -2.07 -49.46 -4.94
N TYR A 62 -1.74 -48.57 -5.87
CA TYR A 62 -1.93 -47.12 -5.66
C TYR A 62 -3.40 -46.75 -5.39
N LYS A 63 -4.37 -47.41 -6.03
CA LYS A 63 -5.80 -47.18 -5.75
C LYS A 63 -6.23 -47.65 -4.36
N LYS A 64 -5.53 -48.64 -3.79
CA LYS A 64 -5.78 -49.14 -2.43
C LYS A 64 -5.09 -48.29 -1.37
N LEU A 65 -4.06 -47.54 -1.74
CA LEU A 65 -3.32 -46.66 -0.85
C LEU A 65 -4.24 -45.55 -0.32
N LYS A 66 -4.58 -45.64 0.96
CA LYS A 66 -5.36 -44.62 1.66
C LYS A 66 -4.48 -43.90 2.67
N PRO A 67 -4.00 -42.68 2.36
CA PRO A 67 -3.19 -41.92 3.31
C PRO A 67 -3.96 -41.65 4.61
N GLN A 68 -3.23 -41.49 5.70
CA GLN A 68 -3.81 -41.15 6.98
C GLN A 68 -4.22 -39.68 7.02
N CYS A 69 -5.39 -39.38 7.60
CA CYS A 69 -5.82 -38.01 7.87
C CYS A 69 -4.83 -37.33 8.84
N ILE A 70 -4.45 -36.08 8.57
CA ILE A 70 -3.46 -35.33 9.36
C ILE A 70 -3.88 -35.10 10.81
N ASN A 71 -5.20 -35.09 11.08
CA ASN A 71 -5.76 -34.90 12.42
C ASN A 71 -6.09 -36.23 13.11
N CYS A 72 -7.06 -37.01 12.58
CA CYS A 72 -7.52 -38.25 13.24
C CYS A 72 -6.70 -39.52 12.92
N LYS A 73 -5.70 -39.45 12.04
CA LYS A 73 -4.81 -40.56 11.64
C LYS A 73 -5.50 -41.79 11.01
N ARG A 74 -6.82 -41.76 10.80
CA ARG A 74 -7.57 -42.82 10.09
C ARG A 74 -7.19 -42.85 8.60
N PRO A 75 -7.27 -44.03 7.92
CA PRO A 75 -6.96 -44.19 6.50
C PRO A 75 -8.08 -43.65 5.60
N VAL A 76 -8.39 -42.37 5.77
CA VAL A 76 -9.44 -41.63 5.05
C VAL A 76 -8.87 -40.42 4.30
N GLY A 77 -7.59 -40.10 4.50
CA GLY A 77 -6.92 -38.94 3.93
C GLY A 77 -7.37 -37.60 4.50
N THR A 78 -6.68 -36.55 4.06
CA THR A 78 -7.06 -35.15 4.27
C THR A 78 -7.24 -34.51 2.91
N ILE A 79 -8.33 -33.76 2.74
CA ILE A 79 -8.64 -33.03 1.52
C ILE A 79 -8.18 -31.59 1.74
N PHE A 80 -7.08 -31.22 1.09
CA PHE A 80 -6.64 -29.83 0.95
C PHE A 80 -7.17 -29.30 -0.38
N SER A 81 -7.90 -28.19 -0.36
CA SER A 81 -8.44 -27.58 -1.58
C SER A 81 -8.33 -26.05 -1.52
N ILE A 82 -8.18 -25.45 -2.70
CA ILE A 82 -8.27 -24.00 -2.89
C ILE A 82 -9.57 -23.77 -3.65
N LYS A 83 -10.55 -23.15 -3.00
CA LYS A 83 -11.82 -22.78 -3.63
C LYS A 83 -11.76 -21.32 -4.05
N ARG A 84 -12.39 -21.00 -5.18
CA ARG A 84 -12.62 -19.63 -5.60
C ARG A 84 -14.05 -19.29 -5.21
N THR A 85 -14.22 -18.28 -4.37
CA THR A 85 -15.52 -17.81 -3.90
C THR A 85 -15.72 -16.42 -4.50
N SER A 86 -16.86 -16.23 -5.14
CA SER A 86 -17.24 -14.98 -5.77
C SER A 86 -18.49 -14.46 -5.07
N ASN A 87 -18.43 -13.23 -4.56
CA ASN A 87 -19.58 -12.47 -4.11
C ASN A 87 -19.90 -11.38 -5.15
N GLU A 88 -20.98 -10.62 -4.98
CA GLU A 88 -21.41 -9.59 -5.95
C GLU A 88 -20.31 -8.59 -6.33
N ASN A 89 -19.32 -8.38 -5.45
CA ASN A 89 -18.28 -7.37 -5.62
C ASN A 89 -16.84 -7.92 -5.62
N GLU A 90 -16.60 -9.18 -5.23
CA GLU A 90 -15.24 -9.68 -4.93
C GLU A 90 -15.04 -11.15 -5.28
N ASP A 91 -13.89 -11.43 -5.87
CA ASP A 91 -13.38 -12.78 -6.17
C ASP A 91 -12.20 -13.09 -5.25
N PHE A 92 -12.38 -13.98 -4.28
CA PHE A 92 -11.31 -14.37 -3.36
C PHE A 92 -11.09 -15.88 -3.34
N ARG A 93 -9.97 -16.30 -2.74
CA ARG A 93 -9.63 -17.72 -2.58
C ARG A 93 -9.79 -18.14 -1.13
N GLU A 94 -10.30 -19.34 -0.96
CA GLU A 94 -10.42 -20.01 0.33
C GLU A 94 -9.53 -21.24 0.38
N LEU A 95 -8.60 -21.26 1.33
CA LEU A 95 -7.80 -22.43 1.67
C LEU A 95 -8.59 -23.31 2.62
N GLN A 96 -8.95 -24.51 2.17
CA GLN A 96 -9.71 -25.46 2.97
C GLN A 96 -8.89 -26.72 3.26
N ALA A 97 -9.00 -27.23 4.49
CA ALA A 97 -8.55 -28.56 4.88
C ALA A 97 -9.63 -29.28 5.70
N ILE A 98 -10.10 -30.41 5.18
CA ILE A 98 -11.14 -31.24 5.82
C ILE A 98 -10.76 -32.72 5.85
N CYS A 99 -11.38 -33.48 6.74
CA CYS A 99 -11.22 -34.93 6.81
C CYS A 99 -11.85 -35.62 5.58
N GLY A 100 -11.17 -36.56 4.94
CA GLY A 100 -11.70 -37.27 3.76
C GLY A 100 -12.78 -38.33 4.04
N SER A 101 -13.28 -38.43 5.28
CA SER A 101 -14.38 -39.34 5.62
C SER A 101 -15.71 -38.63 5.45
N ILE A 102 -16.57 -39.15 4.56
CA ILE A 102 -17.91 -38.60 4.30
C ILE A 102 -18.89 -39.03 5.40
N THR A 103 -18.74 -40.25 5.93
CA THR A 103 -19.68 -40.84 6.90
C THR A 103 -19.38 -40.43 8.34
N GLU A 104 -18.10 -40.28 8.69
CA GLU A 104 -17.65 -39.93 10.04
C GLU A 104 -16.45 -38.99 9.97
N PRO A 105 -16.61 -37.72 9.54
CA PRO A 105 -15.51 -36.75 9.55
C PRO A 105 -15.02 -36.49 10.98
N CYS A 106 -13.71 -36.28 11.15
CA CYS A 106 -13.19 -35.73 12.41
C CYS A 106 -13.36 -34.20 12.45
N ASN A 107 -13.07 -33.57 13.59
CA ASN A 107 -13.12 -32.12 13.79
C ASN A 107 -12.04 -31.32 13.02
N LEU A 108 -11.47 -31.88 11.95
CA LEU A 108 -10.57 -31.12 11.10
C LEU A 108 -11.39 -30.19 10.21
N ASN A 109 -11.36 -28.91 10.53
CA ASN A 109 -12.06 -27.87 9.77
C ASN A 109 -11.18 -26.61 9.74
N ILE A 110 -10.36 -26.50 8.70
CA ILE A 110 -9.59 -25.29 8.42
C ILE A 110 -10.20 -24.63 7.19
N ASN A 111 -10.61 -23.37 7.32
CA ASN A 111 -11.02 -22.50 6.23
C ASN A 111 -10.41 -21.10 6.43
N ILE A 112 -9.55 -20.69 5.51
CA ILE A 112 -8.87 -19.39 5.54
C ILE A 112 -9.16 -18.65 4.25
N ASN A 113 -9.78 -17.48 4.35
CA ASN A 113 -9.91 -16.53 3.25
C ASN A 113 -8.56 -15.83 3.03
N THR A 114 -8.04 -15.91 1.80
CA THR A 114 -6.78 -15.26 1.41
C THR A 114 -6.88 -13.74 1.28
N GLY A 115 -8.09 -13.20 1.28
CA GLY A 115 -8.34 -11.82 0.90
C GLY A 115 -8.20 -11.62 -0.60
N VAL A 116 -8.23 -10.35 -0.99
CA VAL A 116 -8.05 -9.87 -2.36
C VAL A 116 -6.92 -8.86 -2.33
N SER A 117 -5.88 -9.13 -3.10
CA SER A 117 -4.78 -8.20 -3.34
C SER A 117 -4.51 -8.08 -4.82
N TYR A 118 -3.98 -6.93 -5.21
CA TYR A 118 -3.52 -6.68 -6.58
C TYR A 118 -2.13 -6.05 -6.56
N ASN A 119 -1.40 -6.27 -7.65
CA ASN A 119 -0.15 -5.58 -7.86
C ASN A 119 -0.44 -4.14 -8.30
N LEU A 120 0.13 -3.17 -7.59
CA LEU A 120 -0.04 -1.74 -7.84
C LEU A 120 0.25 -1.35 -9.28
N LEU A 121 1.34 -1.89 -9.88
CA LEU A 121 1.71 -1.55 -11.25
C LEU A 121 0.73 -2.10 -12.27
N ASP A 122 0.20 -3.30 -12.03
CA ASP A 122 -0.79 -3.88 -12.94
C ASP A 122 -2.14 -3.17 -12.81
N HIS A 123 -2.53 -2.78 -11.60
CA HIS A 123 -3.72 -1.98 -11.38
C HIS A 123 -3.62 -0.60 -12.06
N ILE A 124 -2.48 0.08 -11.98
CA ILE A 124 -2.23 1.34 -12.71
C ILE A 124 -2.43 1.13 -14.22
N LYS A 125 -1.86 0.05 -14.80
CA LYS A 125 -2.04 -0.24 -16.24
C LYS A 125 -3.49 -0.50 -16.60
N GLU A 126 -4.26 -1.17 -15.74
CA GLU A 126 -5.69 -1.40 -15.94
C GLU A 126 -6.46 -0.08 -15.92
N LEU A 127 -6.21 0.79 -14.95
CA LEU A 127 -6.83 2.12 -14.89
C LEU A 127 -6.47 2.99 -16.11
N GLU A 128 -5.21 2.95 -16.57
CA GLU A 128 -4.80 3.67 -17.79
C GLU A 128 -5.51 3.14 -19.03
N LYS A 129 -5.68 1.82 -19.11
CA LYS A 129 -6.43 1.18 -20.19
C LYS A 129 -7.88 1.64 -20.18
N ASP A 130 -8.54 1.61 -19.03
CA ASP A 130 -9.93 2.05 -18.87
C ASP A 130 -10.09 3.54 -19.22
N SER A 131 -9.15 4.40 -18.78
CA SER A 131 -9.09 5.82 -19.18
C SER A 131 -9.07 6.00 -20.70
N ASN A 132 -8.25 5.19 -21.39
CA ASN A 132 -8.14 5.23 -22.84
C ASN A 132 -9.39 4.68 -23.53
N GLU A 133 -10.05 3.67 -22.98
CA GLU A 133 -11.32 3.15 -23.47
C GLU A 133 -12.43 4.22 -23.40
N TYR A 134 -12.57 4.93 -22.28
CA TYR A 134 -13.53 6.03 -22.17
C TYR A 134 -13.22 7.20 -23.12
N LYS A 135 -11.95 7.57 -23.30
CA LYS A 135 -11.55 8.57 -24.30
C LYS A 135 -11.94 8.14 -25.72
N ASN A 136 -11.74 6.85 -26.05
CA ASN A 136 -12.16 6.30 -27.33
C ASN A 136 -13.68 6.31 -27.50
N ASP A 137 -14.44 6.07 -26.44
CA ASP A 137 -15.90 6.13 -26.48
C ASP A 137 -16.42 7.56 -26.67
N ILE A 138 -15.76 8.57 -26.09
CA ILE A 138 -16.04 9.98 -26.39
C ILE A 138 -15.82 10.26 -27.89
N ILE A 139 -14.73 9.78 -28.48
CA ILE A 139 -14.45 9.96 -29.91
C ILE A 139 -15.55 9.29 -30.76
N LYS A 140 -15.94 8.05 -30.41
CA LYS A 140 -17.02 7.35 -31.11
C LYS A 140 -18.34 8.12 -31.01
N ASP A 141 -18.68 8.64 -29.85
CA ASP A 141 -19.94 9.36 -29.64
C ASP A 141 -19.93 10.74 -30.32
N LYS A 142 -18.77 11.43 -30.38
CA LYS A 142 -18.59 12.64 -31.21
C LYS A 142 -18.81 12.35 -32.70
N ASN A 143 -18.27 11.26 -33.22
CA ASN A 143 -18.49 10.86 -34.61
C ASN A 143 -19.96 10.51 -34.86
N LYS A 144 -20.61 9.76 -33.94
CA LYS A 144 -22.04 9.46 -34.06
C LYS A 144 -22.88 10.72 -34.10
N LEU A 145 -22.54 11.74 -33.30
CA LEU A 145 -23.24 13.03 -33.31
C LEU A 145 -23.03 13.76 -34.65
N LEU A 146 -21.79 13.82 -35.15
CA LEU A 146 -21.44 14.48 -36.42
C LEU A 146 -22.20 13.90 -37.62
N PHE A 147 -22.37 12.57 -37.65
CA PHE A 147 -23.09 11.86 -38.71
C PHE A 147 -24.60 11.72 -38.45
N GLY A 148 -25.12 12.32 -37.37
CA GLY A 148 -26.55 12.31 -37.06
C GLY A 148 -27.12 10.97 -36.56
N TYR A 149 -26.27 10.05 -36.10
CA TYR A 149 -26.70 8.77 -35.50
C TYR A 149 -27.25 8.92 -34.07
N ILE A 150 -26.92 10.02 -33.38
CA ILE A 150 -27.45 10.36 -32.05
C ILE A 150 -27.87 11.83 -32.01
N THR A 151 -28.82 12.16 -31.14
CA THR A 151 -29.25 13.56 -30.94
C THR A 151 -28.28 14.30 -30.02
N PRO A 152 -28.20 15.65 -30.10
CA PRO A 152 -27.37 16.46 -29.22
C PRO A 152 -27.62 16.20 -27.73
N GLU A 153 -28.88 16.07 -27.31
CA GLU A 153 -29.25 15.86 -25.91
C GLU A 153 -28.73 14.50 -25.39
N LYS A 154 -28.85 13.46 -26.23
CA LYS A 154 -28.29 12.13 -25.91
C LYS A 154 -26.77 12.13 -25.90
N ALA A 155 -26.13 12.93 -26.75
CA ALA A 155 -24.68 13.06 -26.79
C ALA A 155 -24.16 13.75 -25.53
N ILE A 156 -24.77 14.87 -25.12
CA ILE A 156 -24.41 15.61 -23.90
C ILE A 156 -24.48 14.70 -22.67
N GLY A 157 -25.62 14.04 -22.44
CA GLY A 157 -25.78 13.15 -21.29
C GLY A 157 -24.83 11.94 -21.28
N ARG A 158 -24.32 11.51 -22.44
CA ARG A 158 -23.26 10.47 -22.52
C ARG A 158 -21.88 11.07 -22.24
N PHE A 159 -21.60 12.27 -22.74
CA PHE A 159 -20.35 12.97 -22.47
C PHE A 159 -20.18 13.30 -20.99
N ASP A 160 -21.26 13.73 -20.31
CA ASP A 160 -21.20 14.05 -18.88
C ASP A 160 -20.83 12.80 -18.05
N LYS A 161 -21.47 11.66 -18.32
CA LYS A 161 -21.14 10.38 -17.66
C LYS A 161 -19.73 9.90 -17.94
N LEU A 162 -19.29 9.99 -19.20
CA LEU A 162 -17.92 9.60 -19.58
C LEU A 162 -16.88 10.53 -18.94
N LYS A 163 -17.19 11.83 -18.81
CA LYS A 163 -16.33 12.81 -18.15
C LYS A 163 -16.20 12.51 -16.66
N GLU A 164 -17.30 12.20 -15.99
CA GLU A 164 -17.33 11.75 -14.59
C GLU A 164 -16.47 10.48 -14.41
N SER A 165 -16.67 9.46 -15.26
CA SER A 165 -15.89 8.21 -15.19
C SER A 165 -14.39 8.43 -15.43
N ILE A 166 -14.01 9.34 -16.34
CA ILE A 166 -12.61 9.71 -16.57
C ILE A 166 -12.02 10.45 -15.36
N ASN A 167 -12.79 11.34 -14.74
CA ASN A 167 -12.34 12.05 -13.54
C ASN A 167 -12.09 11.07 -12.38
N ASP A 168 -13.01 10.13 -12.16
CA ASP A 168 -12.84 9.08 -11.14
C ASP A 168 -11.59 8.24 -11.39
N ILE A 169 -11.35 7.82 -12.64
CA ILE A 169 -10.13 7.08 -12.99
C ILE A 169 -8.88 7.93 -12.78
N ASN A 170 -8.89 9.20 -13.17
CA ASN A 170 -7.73 10.07 -12.99
C ASN A 170 -7.42 10.27 -11.50
N PHE A 171 -8.44 10.41 -10.65
CA PHE A 171 -8.28 10.45 -9.20
C PHE A 171 -7.61 9.18 -8.68
N LEU A 172 -8.11 8.00 -9.09
CA LEU A 172 -7.52 6.72 -8.72
C LEU A 172 -6.08 6.58 -9.23
N LEU A 173 -5.80 6.94 -10.48
CA LEU A 173 -4.45 6.92 -11.06
C LEU A 173 -3.49 7.79 -10.24
N ASN A 174 -3.89 9.01 -9.90
CA ASN A 174 -3.06 9.92 -9.10
C ASN A 174 -2.72 9.30 -7.75
N LEU A 175 -3.71 8.76 -7.02
CA LEU A 175 -3.49 8.10 -5.74
C LEU A 175 -2.53 6.91 -5.84
N ASN A 176 -2.69 6.07 -6.87
CA ASN A 176 -1.84 4.90 -7.08
C ASN A 176 -0.41 5.32 -7.48
N TYR A 177 -0.27 6.36 -8.30
CA TYR A 177 1.03 6.92 -8.68
C TYR A 177 1.74 7.54 -7.47
N GLU A 178 1.06 8.30 -6.62
CA GLU A 178 1.62 8.82 -5.38
C GLU A 178 2.13 7.71 -4.46
N THR A 179 1.33 6.65 -4.30
CA THR A 179 1.71 5.47 -3.52
C THR A 179 2.97 4.83 -4.12
N LEU A 180 3.01 4.67 -5.45
CA LEU A 180 4.18 4.15 -6.16
C LEU A 180 5.41 5.06 -5.98
N PHE A 181 5.24 6.38 -6.05
CA PHE A 181 6.32 7.34 -5.83
C PHE A 181 6.87 7.23 -4.42
N GLN A 182 6.04 7.06 -3.40
CA GLN A 182 6.49 6.84 -2.02
C GLN A 182 7.30 5.54 -1.87
N ILE A 183 6.93 4.48 -2.59
CA ILE A 183 7.64 3.19 -2.60
C ILE A 183 8.98 3.31 -3.33
N ILE A 184 9.03 4.01 -4.47
CA ILE A 184 10.22 4.12 -5.32
C ILE A 184 11.22 5.16 -4.80
N ASP A 185 10.72 6.29 -4.30
CA ASP A 185 11.48 7.47 -3.93
C ASP A 185 11.10 7.96 -2.53
N ASN A 186 11.54 7.19 -1.52
CA ASN A 186 11.42 7.62 -0.14
C ASN A 186 12.42 8.75 0.14
N LYS A 187 11.91 9.99 0.12
CA LYS A 187 12.67 11.23 0.37
C LYS A 187 13.59 11.18 1.60
N LYS A 188 13.16 10.51 2.68
CA LYS A 188 13.96 10.38 3.91
C LYS A 188 15.17 9.49 3.71
N ASP A 189 15.01 8.40 2.96
CA ASP A 189 16.10 7.48 2.66
C ASP A 189 17.09 8.13 1.70
N THR A 190 16.62 8.89 0.71
CA THR A 190 17.50 9.62 -0.22
C THR A 190 18.34 10.68 0.48
N GLU A 191 17.77 11.49 1.39
CA GLU A 191 18.55 12.45 2.20
C GLU A 191 19.58 11.76 3.10
N THR A 192 19.22 10.64 3.71
CA THR A 192 20.11 9.87 4.59
C THR A 192 21.25 9.23 3.81
N ILE A 193 20.95 8.62 2.66
CA ILE A 193 21.93 8.08 1.72
C ILE A 193 22.91 9.17 1.28
N GLN A 194 22.42 10.39 1.01
CA GLN A 194 23.27 11.50 0.59
C GLN A 194 24.26 11.90 1.69
N LYS A 195 23.81 12.06 2.94
CA LYS A 195 24.69 12.34 4.09
C LYS A 195 25.73 11.23 4.32
N LEU A 196 25.33 9.97 4.19
CA LEU A 196 26.25 8.83 4.30
C LEU A 196 27.30 8.85 3.18
N LYS A 197 26.90 9.16 1.94
CA LYS A 197 27.83 9.31 0.81
C LYS A 197 28.83 10.43 1.04
N GLU A 198 28.37 11.60 1.50
CA GLU A 198 29.24 12.74 1.82
C GLU A 198 30.28 12.35 2.88
N THR A 199 29.84 11.66 3.94
CA THR A 199 30.74 11.14 4.98
C THR A 199 31.76 10.16 4.40
N VAL A 200 31.32 9.21 3.56
CA VAL A 200 32.22 8.26 2.91
C VAL A 200 33.24 8.97 2.02
N TYR A 201 32.83 10.02 1.29
CA TYR A 201 33.76 10.80 0.48
C TYR A 201 34.82 11.52 1.32
N ILE A 202 34.44 12.07 2.49
CA ILE A 202 35.39 12.67 3.43
C ILE A 202 36.41 11.62 3.90
N LEU A 203 35.95 10.45 4.35
CA LEU A 203 36.83 9.36 4.79
C LEU A 203 37.76 8.86 3.67
N ILE A 204 37.29 8.84 2.42
CA ILE A 204 38.13 8.50 1.27
C ILE A 204 39.24 9.55 1.06
N GLN A 205 38.97 10.83 1.31
CA GLN A 205 40.02 11.85 1.23
C GLN A 205 41.04 11.70 2.36
N GLU A 206 40.60 11.39 3.58
CA GLU A 206 41.50 11.09 4.70
C GLU A 206 42.42 9.90 4.38
N ILE A 207 41.89 8.82 3.79
CA ILE A 207 42.71 7.69 3.34
C ILE A 207 43.72 8.13 2.26
N LYS A 208 43.31 8.94 1.29
CA LYS A 208 44.22 9.44 0.24
C LYS A 208 45.34 10.29 0.83
N GLU A 209 45.04 11.11 1.83
CA GLU A 209 46.04 11.91 2.54
C GLU A 209 46.98 11.04 3.37
N GLY A 210 46.45 10.04 4.09
CA GLY A 210 47.26 9.06 4.82
C GLY A 210 48.23 8.31 3.90
N ILE A 211 47.79 7.87 2.73
CA ILE A 211 48.66 7.22 1.73
C ILE A 211 49.75 8.19 1.24
N LYS A 212 49.41 9.47 1.00
CA LYS A 212 50.39 10.49 0.59
C LYS A 212 51.46 10.72 1.67
N ASN A 213 51.04 10.76 2.94
CA ASN A 213 51.93 10.93 4.08
C ASN A 213 52.83 9.71 4.27
N TYR A 214 52.30 8.50 4.12
CA TYR A 214 53.11 7.27 4.07
C TYR A 214 54.18 7.33 2.98
N ASN A 215 53.81 7.68 1.74
CA ASN A 215 54.77 7.74 0.63
C ASN A 215 55.90 8.77 0.86
N SER A 216 55.65 9.78 1.69
CA SER A 216 56.62 10.85 1.98
C SER A 216 57.49 10.56 3.21
N THR A 217 56.95 9.84 4.20
CA THR A 217 57.59 9.61 5.52
C THR A 217 58.07 8.18 5.72
N ASN A 218 57.50 7.24 4.97
CA ASN A 218 57.61 5.79 5.13
C ASN A 218 57.11 5.26 6.50
N ASP A 219 56.27 6.03 7.20
CA ASP A 219 55.70 5.64 8.49
C ASP A 219 54.47 4.74 8.31
N VAL A 220 54.62 3.48 8.70
CA VAL A 220 53.60 2.42 8.58
C VAL A 220 52.33 2.73 9.37
N GLN A 221 52.38 3.61 10.37
CA GLN A 221 51.19 3.98 11.14
C GLN A 221 50.09 4.59 10.25
N TYR A 222 50.46 5.41 9.26
CA TYR A 222 49.50 5.97 8.29
C TYR A 222 48.75 4.88 7.51
N VAL A 223 49.41 3.77 7.19
CA VAL A 223 48.78 2.63 6.49
C VAL A 223 47.81 1.92 7.42
N ARG A 224 48.18 1.72 8.70
CA ARG A 224 47.29 1.10 9.69
C ARG A 224 46.03 1.93 9.90
N ASP A 225 46.18 3.24 10.08
CA ASP A 225 45.07 4.17 10.26
C ASP A 225 44.14 4.15 9.03
N CYS A 226 44.69 4.12 7.81
CA CYS A 226 43.89 4.00 6.58
C CYS A 226 43.07 2.70 6.53
N VAL A 227 43.69 1.57 6.89
CA VAL A 227 43.00 0.27 6.94
C VAL A 227 41.91 0.28 8.01
N GLU A 228 42.17 0.91 9.16
CA GLU A 228 41.20 1.03 10.24
C GLU A 228 40.00 1.90 9.82
N ILE A 229 40.23 3.04 9.16
CA ILE A 229 39.16 3.87 8.58
C ILE A 229 38.34 3.05 7.58
N TYR A 230 38.98 2.27 6.71
CA TYR A 230 38.29 1.47 5.72
C TYR A 230 37.38 0.40 6.35
N ILE A 231 37.91 -0.40 7.28
CA ILE A 231 37.20 -1.51 7.91
C ILE A 231 36.12 -1.01 8.89
N ASN A 232 36.46 -0.05 9.76
CA ASN A 232 35.60 0.34 10.87
C ASN A 232 34.62 1.47 10.51
N GLN A 233 34.89 2.24 9.45
CA GLN A 233 34.05 3.40 9.11
C GLN A 233 33.45 3.32 7.71
N ILE A 234 34.25 3.06 6.68
CA ILE A 234 33.75 3.04 5.29
C ILE A 234 32.87 1.82 5.04
N GLN A 235 33.34 0.61 5.37
CA GLN A 235 32.57 -0.62 5.11
C GLN A 235 31.18 -0.63 5.77
N PRO A 236 31.01 -0.27 7.06
CA PRO A 236 29.69 -0.18 7.68
C PRO A 236 28.79 0.83 6.98
N LYS A 237 29.30 2.03 6.65
CA LYS A 237 28.50 3.06 5.96
C LYS A 237 28.08 2.65 4.55
N LEU A 238 28.95 1.95 3.82
CA LEU A 238 28.59 1.39 2.51
C LEU A 238 27.51 0.31 2.64
N LYS A 239 27.56 -0.51 3.69
CA LYS A 239 26.51 -1.48 4.01
C LYS A 239 25.19 -0.77 4.34
N ASP A 240 25.23 0.29 5.13
CA ASP A 240 24.03 1.09 5.44
C ASP A 240 23.43 1.72 4.18
N ILE A 241 24.27 2.31 3.30
CA ILE A 241 23.83 2.84 2.00
C ILE A 241 23.17 1.75 1.16
N MET A 242 23.76 0.55 1.12
CA MET A 242 23.22 -0.57 0.38
C MET A 242 21.85 -1.01 0.92
N LEU A 243 21.71 -1.15 2.23
CA LEU A 243 20.46 -1.56 2.90
C LEU A 243 19.35 -0.51 2.75
N LEU A 244 19.71 0.78 2.76
CA LEU A 244 18.76 1.88 2.52
C LEU A 244 18.33 1.95 1.05
N LYS A 245 19.21 1.58 0.11
CA LYS A 245 18.93 1.68 -1.33
C LYS A 245 18.17 0.48 -1.89
N TYR A 246 18.37 -0.70 -1.31
CA TYR A 246 17.85 -1.96 -1.83
C TYR A 246 17.21 -2.79 -0.73
N LYS A 247 15.93 -3.12 -0.90
CA LYS A 247 15.24 -4.11 -0.07
C LYS A 247 15.82 -5.51 -0.27
N ASN A 248 16.13 -5.87 -1.54
CA ASN A 248 16.77 -7.14 -1.87
C ASN A 248 18.10 -6.89 -2.58
N ASN A 249 19.20 -7.42 -2.02
CA ASN A 249 20.53 -7.38 -2.61
C ASN A 249 21.27 -8.70 -2.36
N PHE A 250 21.35 -9.56 -3.37
CA PHE A 250 22.02 -10.86 -3.28
C PHE A 250 22.56 -11.31 -4.64
N VAL A 251 23.43 -12.33 -4.62
CA VAL A 251 23.97 -12.94 -5.85
C VAL A 251 23.29 -14.27 -6.08
N GLU A 252 22.66 -14.43 -7.24
CA GLU A 252 22.05 -15.67 -7.68
C GLU A 252 22.97 -16.37 -8.70
N TYR A 253 23.12 -17.68 -8.60
CA TYR A 253 23.85 -18.49 -9.56
C TYR A 253 22.88 -19.14 -10.55
N ASP A 254 23.09 -18.89 -11.84
CA ASP A 254 22.31 -19.49 -12.92
C ASP A 254 23.01 -20.77 -13.40
N ASP A 255 22.51 -21.94 -12.96
CA ASP A 255 23.06 -23.25 -13.31
C ASP A 255 23.11 -23.50 -14.82
N ASN A 256 22.15 -22.97 -15.59
CA ASN A 256 22.03 -23.22 -17.02
C ASN A 256 23.03 -22.39 -17.82
N ALA A 257 23.27 -21.16 -17.40
CA ALA A 257 24.20 -20.25 -18.05
C ALA A 257 25.61 -20.25 -17.42
N ASN A 258 25.80 -20.93 -16.29
CA ASN A 258 27.05 -20.96 -15.51
C ASN A 258 27.57 -19.54 -15.18
N VAL A 259 26.67 -18.66 -14.74
CA VAL A 259 26.97 -17.25 -14.43
C VAL A 259 26.38 -16.84 -13.09
N TYR A 260 27.09 -15.97 -12.38
CA TYR A 260 26.60 -15.29 -11.20
C TYR A 260 25.96 -13.95 -11.59
N LYS A 261 24.73 -13.70 -11.11
CA LYS A 261 23.98 -12.47 -11.35
C LYS A 261 23.78 -11.74 -10.03
N LEU A 262 24.18 -10.47 -9.98
CA LEU A 262 23.84 -9.59 -8.87
C LEU A 262 22.39 -9.11 -9.04
N ILE A 263 21.54 -9.42 -8.07
CA ILE A 263 20.16 -8.97 -8.01
C ILE A 263 20.05 -7.83 -7.00
N GLN A 264 19.57 -6.68 -7.49
CA GLN A 264 19.41 -5.45 -6.73
C GLN A 264 18.03 -4.85 -6.99
N GLN A 265 17.13 -4.99 -6.02
CA GLN A 265 15.77 -4.48 -6.12
C GLN A 265 15.53 -3.44 -5.04
N LYS A 266 15.04 -2.27 -5.47
CA LYS A 266 14.73 -1.15 -4.57
C LYS A 266 13.54 -1.45 -3.68
N TYR A 267 12.56 -2.16 -4.22
CA TYR A 267 11.32 -2.57 -3.56
C TYR A 267 11.08 -4.07 -3.83
N SER A 268 10.33 -4.70 -2.95
CA SER A 268 9.88 -6.08 -3.04
C SER A 268 8.53 -6.18 -3.75
N ILE A 269 8.09 -7.41 -4.05
CA ILE A 269 6.74 -7.66 -4.56
C ILE A 269 5.69 -7.24 -3.53
N PHE A 270 5.97 -7.48 -2.24
CA PHE A 270 5.10 -7.12 -1.14
C PHE A 270 4.93 -5.60 -1.00
N ASP A 271 5.99 -4.82 -1.25
CA ASP A 271 5.90 -3.36 -1.24
C ASP A 271 4.97 -2.83 -2.35
N LEU A 272 4.77 -3.60 -3.43
CA LEU A 272 3.87 -3.26 -4.54
C LEU A 272 2.49 -3.93 -4.43
N GLU A 273 2.19 -4.61 -3.33
CA GLU A 273 0.94 -5.33 -3.15
C GLU A 273 -0.05 -4.47 -2.37
N GLU A 274 -1.19 -4.14 -2.99
CA GLU A 274 -2.29 -3.45 -2.32
C GLU A 274 -3.37 -4.46 -1.92
N ILE A 275 -3.75 -4.43 -0.64
CA ILE A 275 -4.78 -5.31 -0.09
C ILE A 275 -6.13 -4.58 -0.20
N TYR A 276 -7.00 -5.10 -1.05
CA TYR A 276 -8.38 -4.64 -1.18
C TYR A 276 -9.26 -5.24 -0.08
N THR A 277 -9.16 -6.57 0.10
CA THR A 277 -9.91 -7.30 1.13
C THR A 277 -8.91 -8.01 2.03
N GLN A 278 -9.01 -7.75 3.34
CA GLN A 278 -8.11 -8.38 4.31
C GLN A 278 -8.34 -9.90 4.39
N PRO A 279 -7.27 -10.70 4.51
CA PRO A 279 -7.41 -12.13 4.78
C PRO A 279 -8.09 -12.35 6.13
N ALA A 280 -8.80 -13.48 6.24
CA ALA A 280 -9.54 -13.80 7.46
C ALA A 280 -9.57 -15.32 7.70
N VAL A 281 -9.46 -15.71 8.97
CA VAL A 281 -9.62 -17.09 9.39
C VAL A 281 -11.10 -17.35 9.65
N ILE A 282 -11.75 -18.10 8.75
CA ILE A 282 -13.18 -18.45 8.87
C ILE A 282 -13.35 -19.59 9.89
N SER A 283 -12.50 -20.60 9.81
CA SER A 283 -12.43 -21.70 10.79
C SER A 283 -11.00 -22.23 10.89
N PHE A 284 -10.57 -22.60 12.09
CA PHE A 284 -9.28 -23.26 12.29
C PHE A 284 -9.37 -24.28 13.43
N GLU A 285 -9.95 -25.44 13.11
CA GLU A 285 -10.06 -26.57 14.03
C GLU A 285 -9.02 -27.64 13.66
N TYR A 286 -8.01 -27.78 14.52
CA TYR A 286 -6.94 -28.76 14.40
C TYR A 286 -6.47 -29.20 15.79
N GLY A 287 -6.30 -30.51 16.01
CA GLY A 287 -5.99 -31.09 17.31
C GLY A 287 -7.22 -31.60 18.06
N ASN A 288 -7.02 -32.64 18.89
CA ASN A 288 -8.12 -33.24 19.66
C ASN A 288 -8.51 -32.34 20.84
N VAL A 289 -9.75 -31.84 20.83
CA VAL A 289 -10.45 -31.48 22.06
C VAL A 289 -10.92 -32.77 22.72
N THR A 290 -10.13 -33.29 23.67
CA THR A 290 -10.73 -34.08 24.74
C THR A 290 -11.64 -33.15 25.52
N LYS A 291 -12.95 -33.42 25.52
CA LYS A 291 -13.88 -32.79 26.47
C LYS A 291 -13.38 -33.10 27.89
N THR A 292 -12.79 -32.13 28.56
CA THR A 292 -12.53 -32.21 30.01
C THR A 292 -13.09 -31.00 30.73
N LYS A 293 -13.93 -31.33 31.72
CA LYS A 293 -14.61 -30.46 32.67
C LYS A 293 -13.60 -29.58 33.45
N ALA A 294 -14.05 -28.37 33.76
CA ALA A 294 -13.73 -27.50 34.90
C ALA A 294 -12.34 -27.60 35.59
N SER A 295 -11.63 -26.47 35.53
CA SER A 295 -10.75 -25.86 36.55
C SER A 295 -9.82 -26.76 37.39
N LYS A 296 -8.50 -26.54 37.23
CA LYS A 296 -7.62 -26.11 38.33
C LYS A 296 -6.25 -25.65 37.81
N LYS A 297 -5.83 -24.46 38.25
CA LYS A 297 -4.46 -23.93 38.13
C LYS A 297 -3.44 -24.90 38.76
N LYS A 298 -2.31 -25.11 38.08
CA LYS A 298 -1.02 -25.42 38.72
C LYS A 298 0.14 -24.98 37.81
N GLN A 299 1.00 -24.12 38.35
CA GLN A 299 2.34 -23.81 37.85
C GLN A 299 3.31 -24.97 38.13
N ILE A 300 4.36 -25.10 37.29
CA ILE A 300 5.73 -25.67 37.49
C ILE A 300 6.30 -25.88 36.06
N THR A 301 7.13 -24.97 35.51
CA THR A 301 8.61 -24.82 35.57
C THR A 301 9.44 -25.88 34.83
N THR A 302 10.45 -25.36 34.09
CA THR A 302 11.70 -25.97 33.52
C THR A 302 11.53 -26.97 32.37
N GLU A 303 12.22 -26.91 31.20
CA GLU A 303 13.48 -26.27 30.76
C GLU A 303 13.53 -26.19 29.20
N LEU A 304 14.23 -25.17 28.67
CA LEU A 304 14.54 -24.96 27.24
C LEU A 304 15.75 -25.81 26.78
N PRO A 305 15.82 -26.17 25.49
CA PRO A 305 17.07 -26.16 24.74
C PRO A 305 17.18 -24.93 23.83
N LYS A 306 18.42 -24.47 23.68
CA LYS A 306 18.87 -23.19 23.13
C LYS A 306 18.77 -23.04 21.61
N GLU A 307 18.38 -21.83 21.21
CA GLU A 307 18.79 -20.94 20.09
C GLU A 307 19.34 -21.53 18.77
N GLU A 308 18.68 -21.13 17.68
CA GLU A 308 19.36 -20.37 16.61
C GLU A 308 18.61 -19.02 16.43
N GLU A 309 19.35 -17.92 16.54
CA GLU A 309 18.86 -16.53 16.47
C GLU A 309 18.38 -16.17 15.05
N VAL A 310 17.08 -15.93 14.90
CA VAL A 310 16.55 -15.13 13.78
C VAL A 310 16.29 -13.74 14.34
N LEU A 311 16.98 -12.74 13.79
CA LEU A 311 16.83 -11.33 14.16
C LEU A 311 15.36 -10.90 13.99
N ASN A 312 14.65 -10.75 15.10
CA ASN A 312 13.34 -10.09 15.13
C ASN A 312 13.55 -8.59 14.88
N VAL A 313 13.34 -8.15 13.65
CA VAL A 313 13.08 -6.74 13.36
C VAL A 313 11.56 -6.54 13.49
N PRO A 314 11.07 -5.67 14.40
CA PRO A 314 9.64 -5.38 14.48
C PRO A 314 9.19 -4.72 13.18
N ILE A 315 8.20 -5.33 12.52
CA ILE A 315 7.51 -4.79 11.35
C ILE A 315 6.66 -3.61 11.86
N VAL A 316 7.11 -2.40 11.58
CA VAL A 316 6.27 -1.20 11.69
C VAL A 316 5.54 -1.06 10.37
N LEU A 317 4.24 -1.36 10.34
CA LEU A 317 3.37 -0.97 9.23
C LEU A 317 3.49 0.55 9.02
N PRO A 318 3.70 1.06 7.80
CA PRO A 318 3.65 2.49 7.56
C PRO A 318 2.25 3.01 7.95
N LEU A 319 2.20 3.98 8.87
CA LEU A 319 0.95 4.63 9.27
C LEU A 319 0.28 5.21 8.02
N SER A 320 -0.97 4.83 7.76
CA SER A 320 -1.77 5.38 6.68
C SER A 320 -1.81 6.91 6.79
N ILE A 321 -1.46 7.62 5.72
CA ILE A 321 -1.53 9.10 5.68
C ILE A 321 -2.96 9.56 5.31
N ARG A 322 -3.92 8.63 5.19
CA ARG A 322 -5.29 8.93 4.74
C ARG A 322 -6.19 9.42 5.89
N PRO A 323 -7.07 10.40 5.65
CA PRO A 323 -8.07 10.82 6.62
C PRO A 323 -9.13 9.72 6.81
N ARG A 324 -9.38 9.34 8.06
CA ARG A 324 -10.54 8.53 8.47
C ARG A 324 -11.71 9.46 8.77
N ILE A 325 -12.75 9.38 7.95
CA ILE A 325 -14.00 10.13 8.13
C ILE A 325 -14.98 9.24 8.91
N GLN A 326 -15.35 9.67 10.12
CA GLN A 326 -16.33 8.96 10.94
C GLN A 326 -17.76 9.26 10.45
N GLN A 327 -18.72 8.46 10.90
CA GLN A 327 -20.13 8.57 10.48
C GLN A 327 -20.80 9.90 10.87
N ASP A 328 -20.23 10.63 11.83
CA ASP A 328 -20.66 11.97 12.25
C ASP A 328 -19.98 13.11 11.46
N GLY A 329 -19.14 12.77 10.46
CA GLY A 329 -18.37 13.73 9.65
C GLY A 329 -17.05 14.14 10.29
N THR A 330 -16.67 13.61 11.45
CA THR A 330 -15.38 13.94 12.07
C THR A 330 -14.22 13.29 11.33
N VAL A 331 -13.24 14.11 10.95
CA VAL A 331 -12.01 13.66 10.27
C VAL A 331 -10.92 13.42 11.31
N THR A 332 -10.33 12.23 11.26
CA THR A 332 -9.18 11.81 12.09
C THR A 332 -8.06 11.28 11.19
N TRP A 333 -6.81 11.42 11.61
CA TRP A 333 -5.63 11.06 10.86
C TRP A 333 -4.85 10.01 11.65
N ASP A 334 -4.48 8.91 11.00
CA ASP A 334 -3.64 7.89 11.63
C ASP A 334 -2.22 8.41 11.87
N ASN A 335 -1.78 9.40 11.09
CA ASN A 335 -0.50 10.08 11.28
C ASN A 335 -0.58 11.15 12.38
N ASP A 336 0.19 10.98 13.46
CA ASP A 336 0.27 11.91 14.59
C ASP A 336 0.59 13.37 14.21
N GLU A 337 1.42 13.59 13.19
CA GLU A 337 1.77 14.94 12.73
C GLU A 337 0.57 15.59 12.03
N TYR A 338 -0.13 14.84 11.19
CA TYR A 338 -1.33 15.29 10.49
C TYR A 338 -2.43 15.58 11.49
N GLN A 339 -2.67 14.70 12.48
CA GLN A 339 -3.68 14.94 13.51
C GLN A 339 -3.38 16.22 14.32
N LYS A 340 -2.10 16.46 14.66
CA LYS A 340 -1.68 17.68 15.36
C LYS A 340 -1.89 18.95 14.53
N ILE A 341 -1.69 18.90 13.22
CA ILE A 341 -1.92 20.04 12.32
C ILE A 341 -3.42 20.24 12.12
N TRP A 342 -4.16 19.17 11.86
CA TRP A 342 -5.61 19.16 11.69
C TRP A 342 -6.31 19.81 12.89
N ASN A 343 -5.96 19.40 14.11
CA ASN A 343 -6.55 19.95 15.33
C ASN A 343 -6.28 21.45 15.54
N LYS A 344 -5.28 22.03 14.86
CA LYS A 344 -4.95 23.46 14.92
C LYS A 344 -5.64 24.27 13.83
N LEU A 345 -6.24 23.64 12.82
CA LEU A 345 -6.95 24.34 11.76
C LEU A 345 -8.28 24.91 12.27
N PRO A 346 -8.68 26.11 11.80
CA PRO A 346 -9.98 26.68 12.08
C PRO A 346 -11.11 25.70 11.72
N VAL A 347 -12.19 25.68 12.51
CA VAL A 347 -13.34 24.78 12.29
C VAL A 347 -13.94 24.99 10.89
N LYS A 348 -14.20 26.25 10.50
CA LYS A 348 -14.73 26.55 9.16
C LYS A 348 -13.83 26.07 8.03
N TYR A 349 -12.51 26.19 8.21
CA TYR A 349 -11.57 25.72 7.20
C TYR A 349 -11.57 24.19 7.12
N ARG A 350 -11.59 23.49 8.26
CA ARG A 350 -11.73 22.03 8.31
C ARG A 350 -13.02 21.56 7.64
N ASP A 351 -14.13 22.21 7.92
CA ASP A 351 -15.44 21.86 7.33
C ASP A 351 -15.44 22.10 5.82
N ALA A 352 -14.75 23.14 5.35
CA ALA A 352 -14.61 23.46 3.95
C ALA A 352 -13.79 22.40 3.20
N ILE A 353 -12.58 22.11 3.68
CA ILE A 353 -11.69 21.14 3.02
C ILE A 353 -12.21 19.71 3.17
N SER A 354 -12.96 19.37 4.21
CA SER A 354 -13.55 18.02 4.33
C SER A 354 -14.58 17.67 3.26
N LYS A 355 -15.14 18.68 2.57
CA LYS A 355 -16.09 18.47 1.45
C LYS A 355 -15.39 18.11 0.14
N ASP A 356 -14.08 18.37 0.04
CA ASP A 356 -13.27 18.10 -1.14
C ASP A 356 -12.04 17.27 -0.71
N ARG A 357 -12.06 15.97 -1.03
CA ARG A 357 -11.02 15.04 -0.59
C ARG A 357 -9.65 15.37 -1.15
N GLU A 358 -9.57 15.87 -2.38
CA GLU A 358 -8.31 16.29 -2.99
C GLU A 358 -7.76 17.50 -2.25
N TRP A 359 -8.62 18.50 -2.02
CA TRP A 359 -8.24 19.70 -1.28
C TRP A 359 -7.81 19.43 0.16
N LEU A 360 -8.50 18.51 0.83
CA LEU A 360 -8.15 18.04 2.18
C LEU A 360 -6.75 17.44 2.22
N GLN A 361 -6.46 16.52 1.31
CA GLN A 361 -5.19 15.81 1.27
C GLN A 361 -4.04 16.78 0.92
N GLU A 362 -4.19 17.58 -0.14
CA GLU A 362 -3.20 18.57 -0.58
C GLU A 362 -2.88 19.59 0.52
N THR A 363 -3.92 20.09 1.20
CA THR A 363 -3.76 21.02 2.33
C THR A 363 -2.92 20.38 3.44
N MET A 364 -3.23 19.14 3.80
CA MET A 364 -2.56 18.47 4.92
C MET A 364 -1.13 18.05 4.60
N ASP A 365 -0.86 17.60 3.38
CA ASP A 365 0.48 17.30 2.89
C ASP A 365 1.35 18.55 2.88
N THR A 366 0.82 19.63 2.29
CA THR A 366 1.54 20.91 2.15
C THR A 366 1.83 21.57 3.50
N LEU A 367 0.84 21.59 4.40
CA LEU A 367 1.04 22.16 5.74
C LEU A 367 2.01 21.33 6.58
N THR A 368 2.00 20.00 6.44
CA THR A 368 2.93 19.12 7.16
C THR A 368 4.36 19.30 6.65
N GLU A 369 4.56 19.42 5.34
CA GLU A 369 5.87 19.68 4.75
C GLU A 369 6.39 21.08 5.10
N ASN A 370 5.53 22.11 5.02
CA ASN A 370 5.91 23.47 5.39
C ASN A 370 6.33 23.57 6.87
N LYS A 371 5.63 22.86 7.77
CA LYS A 371 6.00 22.79 9.18
C LYS A 371 7.35 22.12 9.39
N LYS A 372 7.65 21.02 8.68
CA LYS A 372 8.97 20.34 8.74
C LYS A 372 10.11 21.26 8.29
N GLN A 373 9.83 22.13 7.34
CA GLN A 373 10.79 23.09 6.79
C GLN A 373 10.84 24.42 7.56
N ASN A 374 10.16 24.55 8.71
CA ASN A 374 10.00 25.80 9.47
C ASN A 374 9.51 26.98 8.61
N LYS A 375 8.66 26.70 7.61
CA LYS A 375 8.02 27.70 6.77
C LYS A 375 6.69 28.14 7.37
N LEU A 376 6.30 29.39 7.08
CA LEU A 376 5.01 29.94 7.46
C LEU A 376 3.88 29.10 6.82
N LEU A 377 2.94 28.66 7.63
CA LEU A 377 1.75 27.97 7.16
C LEU A 377 0.79 28.97 6.52
N LYS A 378 0.35 28.68 5.29
CA LYS A 378 -0.57 29.52 4.52
C LYS A 378 -1.74 28.69 4.04
N PHE A 379 -2.85 29.36 3.79
CA PHE A 379 -4.01 28.77 3.12
C PHE A 379 -3.61 28.20 1.76
N ILE A 380 -4.13 27.01 1.45
CA ILE A 380 -3.87 26.30 0.21
C ILE A 380 -5.16 26.32 -0.63
N ASN A 381 -5.07 26.79 -1.87
CA ASN A 381 -6.17 26.64 -2.85
C ASN A 381 -6.23 25.19 -3.32
N PRO A 382 -7.41 24.65 -3.67
CA PRO A 382 -7.48 23.35 -4.33
C PRO A 382 -6.84 23.40 -5.72
N SER A 383 -6.07 22.36 -6.07
CA SER A 383 -5.40 22.26 -7.36
C SER A 383 -6.36 22.13 -8.56
N ASN A 384 -7.60 21.72 -8.33
CA ASN A 384 -8.60 21.42 -9.37
C ASN A 384 -9.47 22.64 -9.78
N LEU A 385 -9.13 23.86 -9.33
CA LEU A 385 -9.88 25.08 -9.68
C LEU A 385 -9.83 25.39 -11.19
N ILE A 386 -11.00 25.74 -11.73
CA ILE A 386 -11.16 26.23 -13.10
C ILE A 386 -10.84 27.73 -13.13
N VAL A 387 -9.67 28.09 -13.67
CA VAL A 387 -9.24 29.49 -13.81
C VAL A 387 -8.77 29.76 -15.25
N PRO A 388 -9.42 30.68 -16.00
CA PRO A 388 -10.55 31.51 -15.60
C PRO A 388 -11.85 30.70 -15.43
N PRO A 389 -12.79 31.14 -14.57
CA PRO A 389 -14.02 30.42 -14.32
C PRO A 389 -14.92 30.36 -15.56
N GLN A 390 -15.75 29.33 -15.64
CA GLN A 390 -16.79 29.22 -16.66
C GLN A 390 -17.98 30.10 -16.30
N ILE A 391 -18.66 30.66 -17.30
CA ILE A 391 -19.89 31.43 -17.09
C ILE A 391 -21.06 30.50 -17.41
N LEU A 392 -21.95 30.31 -16.43
CA LEU A 392 -23.16 29.52 -16.58
C LEU A 392 -24.27 30.35 -17.26
N ASP A 393 -25.33 29.68 -17.72
CA ASP A 393 -26.44 30.32 -18.46
C ASP A 393 -27.17 31.41 -17.65
N ASP A 394 -27.11 31.33 -16.32
CA ASP A 394 -27.67 32.33 -15.40
C ASP A 394 -26.73 33.52 -15.12
N GLY A 395 -25.54 33.51 -15.73
CA GLY A 395 -24.51 34.53 -15.57
C GLY A 395 -23.66 34.39 -14.31
N SER A 396 -23.78 33.29 -13.57
CA SER A 396 -22.89 32.96 -12.44
C SER A 396 -21.56 32.35 -12.92
N TYR A 397 -20.55 32.44 -12.07
CA TYR A 397 -19.19 31.93 -12.33
C TYR A 397 -18.97 30.58 -11.65
N ASP A 398 -18.41 29.63 -12.41
CA ASP A 398 -18.06 28.30 -11.96
C ASP A 398 -16.54 28.06 -12.00
N PHE A 399 -15.96 27.90 -10.82
CA PHE A 399 -14.57 27.56 -10.55
C PHE A 399 -14.37 26.04 -10.36
N GLY A 400 -15.39 25.21 -10.51
CA GLY A 400 -15.33 23.77 -10.25
C GLY A 400 -15.28 23.40 -8.77
N ASN A 401 -15.46 24.37 -7.86
CA ASN A 401 -15.52 24.13 -6.42
C ASN A 401 -16.67 24.96 -5.80
N GLU A 402 -17.60 24.30 -5.11
CA GLU A 402 -18.82 24.92 -4.58
C GLU A 402 -18.53 26.09 -3.63
N ILE A 403 -17.46 26.01 -2.82
CA ILE A 403 -17.12 27.05 -1.86
C ILE A 403 -16.61 28.30 -2.59
N TYR A 404 -15.78 28.11 -3.61
CA TYR A 404 -15.32 29.20 -4.47
C TYR A 404 -16.48 29.81 -5.25
N ASN A 405 -17.39 29.00 -5.78
CA ASN A 405 -18.57 29.47 -6.51
C ASN A 405 -19.46 30.32 -5.60
N ASN A 406 -19.78 29.84 -4.40
CA ASN A 406 -20.64 30.53 -3.46
C ASN A 406 -20.03 31.87 -3.02
N ILE A 407 -18.75 31.88 -2.65
CA ILE A 407 -18.09 33.11 -2.18
C ILE A 407 -17.89 34.10 -3.32
N PHE A 408 -17.40 33.66 -4.48
CA PHE A 408 -17.14 34.54 -5.61
C PHE A 408 -18.41 35.16 -6.17
N ASN A 409 -19.47 34.35 -6.36
CA ASN A 409 -20.75 34.85 -6.87
C ASN A 409 -21.49 35.75 -5.87
N GLY A 410 -21.17 35.66 -4.57
CA GLY A 410 -21.65 36.58 -3.55
C GLY A 410 -20.99 37.95 -3.53
N LEU A 411 -19.88 38.15 -4.27
CA LEU A 411 -19.19 39.43 -4.38
C LEU A 411 -19.97 40.43 -5.26
N GLU A 412 -19.69 41.72 -5.09
CA GLU A 412 -20.25 42.75 -5.98
C GLU A 412 -19.78 42.54 -7.43
N LYS A 413 -20.68 42.68 -8.41
CA LYS A 413 -20.38 42.44 -9.84
C LYS A 413 -19.19 43.26 -10.36
N SER A 414 -19.04 44.50 -9.90
CA SER A 414 -17.91 45.37 -10.23
C SER A 414 -16.57 44.80 -9.74
N TYR A 415 -16.57 44.22 -8.54
CA TYR A 415 -15.41 43.59 -7.93
C TYR A 415 -15.07 42.25 -8.60
N GLN A 416 -16.07 41.43 -8.94
CA GLN A 416 -15.88 40.20 -9.71
C GLN A 416 -15.17 40.48 -11.04
N GLN A 417 -15.64 41.48 -11.80
CA GLN A 417 -15.01 41.88 -13.06
C GLN A 417 -13.56 42.34 -12.85
N THR A 418 -13.30 43.10 -11.78
CA THR A 418 -11.95 43.53 -11.43
C THR A 418 -11.05 42.33 -11.14
N LEU A 419 -11.50 41.35 -10.35
CA LEU A 419 -10.72 40.14 -10.04
C LEU A 419 -10.37 39.35 -11.31
N LEU A 420 -11.30 39.21 -12.25
CA LEU A 420 -11.06 38.47 -13.49
C LEU A 420 -10.06 39.14 -14.44
N THR A 421 -9.68 40.39 -14.19
CA THR A 421 -8.59 41.07 -14.91
C THR A 421 -7.20 40.79 -14.31
N LEU A 422 -7.10 40.09 -13.18
CA LEU A 422 -5.85 39.77 -12.50
C LEU A 422 -5.10 38.63 -13.19
N TYR A 423 -4.49 38.93 -14.34
CA TYR A 423 -3.58 38.04 -15.05
C TYR A 423 -2.43 38.81 -15.68
N THR A 424 -1.31 38.13 -15.88
CA THR A 424 -0.22 38.62 -16.75
C THR A 424 -0.27 37.88 -18.07
N GLU A 425 0.01 38.55 -19.17
CA GLU A 425 0.04 37.93 -20.50
C GLU A 425 1.45 37.98 -21.08
N GLN A 426 1.98 36.81 -21.46
CA GLN A 426 3.25 36.67 -22.17
C GLN A 426 3.04 35.72 -23.35
N ASN A 427 3.40 36.15 -24.56
CA ASN A 427 3.27 35.35 -25.79
C ASN A 427 1.84 34.81 -26.03
N GLY A 428 0.80 35.56 -25.66
CA GLY A 428 -0.60 35.14 -25.80
C GLY A 428 -1.08 34.11 -24.77
N VAL A 429 -0.24 33.74 -23.80
CA VAL A 429 -0.60 32.86 -22.68
C VAL A 429 -0.88 33.72 -21.45
N LYS A 430 -2.10 33.58 -20.90
CA LYS A 430 -2.51 34.25 -19.67
C LYS A 430 -2.10 33.43 -18.46
N ASN A 431 -1.44 34.07 -17.50
CA ASN A 431 -1.08 33.52 -16.21
C ASN A 431 -1.92 34.19 -15.12
N TYR A 432 -2.71 33.38 -14.41
CA TYR A 432 -3.69 33.80 -13.41
C TYR A 432 -3.21 33.68 -11.96
N ASN A 433 -1.90 33.61 -11.72
CA ASN A 433 -1.35 33.51 -10.36
C ASN A 433 -1.81 34.66 -9.45
N MET A 434 -1.91 35.87 -9.97
CA MET A 434 -2.42 37.02 -9.21
C MET A 434 -3.89 36.84 -8.79
N LEU A 435 -4.72 36.29 -9.67
CA LEU A 435 -6.11 35.94 -9.34
C LEU A 435 -6.14 34.84 -8.28
N LEU A 436 -5.35 33.78 -8.42
CA LEU A 436 -5.28 32.68 -7.46
C LEU A 436 -4.82 33.11 -6.06
N GLU A 437 -3.81 33.98 -5.97
CA GLU A 437 -3.35 34.55 -4.70
C GLU A 437 -4.42 35.45 -4.07
N THR A 438 -5.11 36.23 -4.89
CA THR A 438 -6.17 37.12 -4.40
C THR A 438 -7.38 36.31 -3.91
N LEU A 439 -7.78 35.27 -4.64
CA LEU A 439 -8.82 34.33 -4.22
C LEU A 439 -8.43 33.60 -2.94
N ALA A 440 -7.18 33.12 -2.82
CA ALA A 440 -6.69 32.51 -1.59
C ALA A 440 -6.89 33.42 -0.38
N ASN A 441 -6.58 34.71 -0.51
CA ASN A 441 -6.76 35.67 0.59
C ASN A 441 -8.24 35.92 0.94
N ILE A 442 -9.12 36.00 -0.06
CA ILE A 442 -10.56 36.18 0.14
C ILE A 442 -11.15 34.95 0.85
N ILE A 443 -10.87 33.76 0.33
CA ILE A 443 -11.39 32.50 0.85
C ILE A 443 -10.79 32.21 2.24
N ALA A 444 -9.49 32.45 2.44
CA ALA A 444 -8.86 32.32 3.76
C ALA A 444 -9.51 33.23 4.80
N LYS A 445 -9.92 34.45 4.41
CA LYS A 445 -10.63 35.37 5.31
C LYS A 445 -12.01 34.83 5.70
N GLU A 446 -12.76 34.31 4.73
CA GLU A 446 -14.11 33.77 4.98
C GLU A 446 -14.08 32.49 5.84
N LEU A 447 -13.04 31.68 5.67
CA LEU A 447 -12.85 30.42 6.39
C LEU A 447 -12.03 30.55 7.68
N ASP A 448 -11.76 31.77 8.15
CA ASP A 448 -10.95 32.09 9.34
C ASP A 448 -9.51 31.52 9.30
N ALA A 449 -8.98 31.27 8.09
CA ALA A 449 -7.68 30.63 7.81
C ALA A 449 -6.57 31.62 7.36
N THR A 450 -6.69 32.90 7.69
CA THR A 450 -5.71 33.94 7.31
C THR A 450 -4.36 33.81 8.02
N ASN A 451 -4.35 33.25 9.24
CA ASN A 451 -3.15 33.02 10.03
C ASN A 451 -3.13 31.56 10.49
N LEU A 452 -2.54 30.69 9.68
CA LEU A 452 -2.24 29.32 10.09
C LEU A 452 -0.87 29.36 10.81
N TYR A 453 -0.79 28.71 11.97
CA TYR A 453 0.31 28.81 12.95
C TYR A 453 1.73 28.68 12.40
#